data_AF-A0A6B2Z698-F1
#
_entry.id   AF-A0A6B2Z698-F1
#
_cell.length_a   1.000
_cell.length_b   1.000
_cell.length_c   1.000
_cell.angle_alpha   90.00
_cell.angle_beta   90.00
_cell.angle_gamma   90.00
#
_symmetry.space_group_name_H-M   'P 1'
#
loop_
_entity.id
_entity.type
_entity.pdbx_description
1 polymer ?
#
loop_
_entity_poly.entity_id
_entity_poly.type
_entity_poly.pdbx_seq_one_letter_code
_entity_poly.pdbx_strand_id
1 'polypeptide(L)'
;MTEASLTTTVPAPPDDDPFWDSPFHDQVKDWLQANNIELRIPRRDITITGPPGNRTVRYTAFVFNADGHVRVDPDNEGEPLAEERTAPCLVEPPAVITEEAT
;
A
#
# COMPACT_ATOMS: atom_id res chain seq x y z
N MET A 1 13.61 -12.13 24.96
CA MET A 1 12.36 -12.36 24.20
C MET A 1 12.57 -11.71 22.85
N THR A 2 12.67 -12.50 21.79
CA THR A 2 12.85 -11.99 20.44
C THR A 2 11.49 -11.49 19.98
N GLU A 3 11.31 -10.18 19.96
CA GLU A 3 10.14 -9.56 19.35
C GLU A 3 10.16 -9.94 17.87
N ALA A 4 9.27 -10.86 17.47
CA ALA A 4 9.16 -11.24 16.08
C ALA A 4 8.67 -10.02 15.31
N SER A 5 9.54 -9.41 14.51
CA SER A 5 9.17 -8.41 13.53
C SER A 5 8.15 -9.05 12.58
N LEU A 6 6.87 -8.81 12.81
CA LEU A 6 5.81 -9.27 11.92
C LEU A 6 5.85 -8.41 10.66
N THR A 7 6.08 -9.04 9.53
CA THR A 7 5.92 -8.45 8.20
C THR A 7 4.54 -8.85 7.69
N THR A 8 3.67 -7.87 7.46
CA THR A 8 2.36 -8.07 6.86
C THR A 8 2.36 -7.47 5.47
N THR A 9 2.03 -8.27 4.46
CA THR A 9 1.88 -7.78 3.08
C THR A 9 0.40 -7.72 2.74
N VAL A 10 -0.05 -6.55 2.28
CA VAL A 10 -1.36 -6.35 1.65
C VAL A 10 -1.13 -6.49 0.15
N PRO A 11 -1.51 -7.62 -0.48
CA PRO A 11 -1.28 -7.81 -1.89
C PRO A 11 -2.08 -6.81 -2.73
N ALA A 12 -1.49 -6.36 -3.83
CA ALA A 12 -2.26 -5.70 -4.87
C ALA A 12 -3.05 -6.75 -5.67
N PRO A 13 -4.35 -6.56 -5.84
CA PRO A 13 -5.15 -7.43 -6.68
C PRO A 13 -4.75 -7.31 -8.17
N PRO A 14 -4.85 -8.39 -8.96
CA PRO A 14 -4.63 -8.35 -10.40
C PRO A 14 -5.67 -7.47 -11.12
N ASP A 15 -5.35 -7.04 -12.34
CA ASP A 15 -6.14 -6.05 -13.10
C ASP A 15 -7.55 -6.53 -13.49
N ASP A 16 -7.76 -7.85 -13.54
CA ASP A 16 -9.03 -8.52 -13.85
C ASP A 16 -9.77 -9.02 -12.60
N ASP A 17 -9.29 -8.66 -11.40
CA ASP A 17 -9.81 -9.24 -10.16
C ASP A 17 -11.08 -8.52 -9.65
N PRO A 18 -12.18 -9.26 -9.37
CA PRO A 18 -13.37 -8.70 -8.73
C PRO A 18 -13.12 -8.21 -7.30
N PHE A 19 -11.90 -8.34 -6.78
CA PHE A 19 -11.43 -7.65 -5.59
C PHE A 19 -11.74 -6.15 -5.62
N TRP A 20 -11.61 -5.47 -6.76
CA TRP A 20 -11.92 -4.03 -6.85
C TRP A 20 -13.40 -3.71 -6.57
N ASP A 21 -14.30 -4.69 -6.79
CA ASP A 21 -15.73 -4.66 -6.47
C ASP A 21 -16.05 -5.26 -5.08
N SER A 22 -15.03 -5.75 -4.35
CA SER A 22 -15.21 -6.40 -3.06
C SER A 22 -15.18 -5.42 -1.90
N PRO A 23 -15.95 -5.65 -0.81
CA PRO A 23 -15.95 -4.80 0.39
C PRO A 23 -14.61 -4.77 1.13
N PHE A 24 -13.69 -5.68 0.77
CA PHE A 24 -12.32 -5.66 1.26
C PHE A 24 -11.51 -4.50 0.67
N HIS A 25 -11.76 -4.11 -0.58
CA HIS A 25 -11.13 -2.95 -1.19
C HIS A 25 -11.53 -1.64 -0.50
N ASP A 26 -12.80 -1.49 -0.12
CA ASP A 26 -13.24 -0.35 0.69
C ASP A 26 -12.58 -0.32 2.07
N GLN A 27 -12.35 -1.47 2.70
CA GLN A 27 -11.59 -1.56 3.96
C GLN A 27 -10.13 -1.16 3.79
N VAL A 28 -9.46 -1.60 2.71
CA VAL A 28 -8.09 -1.18 2.41
C VAL A 28 -8.03 0.33 2.15
N LYS A 29 -8.99 0.89 1.42
CA LYS A 29 -9.11 2.34 1.21
C LYS A 29 -9.31 3.10 2.52
N ASP A 30 -10.27 2.69 3.33
CA ASP A 30 -10.54 3.30 4.63
C ASP A 30 -9.29 3.25 5.52
N TRP A 31 -8.62 2.10 5.55
CA TRP A 31 -7.35 1.93 6.25
C TRP A 31 -6.26 2.87 5.72
N LEU A 32 -6.05 2.97 4.41
CA LEU A 32 -5.07 3.88 3.84
C LEU A 32 -5.38 5.33 4.23
N GLN A 33 -6.64 5.76 4.12
CA GLN A 33 -7.06 7.10 4.53
C GLN A 33 -6.84 7.34 6.03
N ALA A 34 -7.15 6.36 6.87
CA ALA A 34 -6.93 6.44 8.32
C ALA A 34 -5.42 6.52 8.68
N ASN A 35 -4.54 5.98 7.84
CA ASN A 35 -3.08 6.16 7.96
C ASN A 35 -2.56 7.45 7.31
N ASN A 36 -3.43 8.34 6.84
CA ASN A 36 -3.07 9.53 6.05
C ASN A 36 -2.28 9.18 4.76
N ILE A 37 -2.52 7.99 4.20
CA ILE A 37 -1.98 7.57 2.92
C ILE A 37 -2.99 7.94 1.83
N GLU A 38 -2.56 8.70 0.83
CA GLU A 38 -3.42 9.09 -0.27
C GLU A 38 -3.85 7.86 -1.09
N LEU A 39 -5.13 7.79 -1.47
CA LEU A 39 -5.67 6.69 -2.29
C LEU A 39 -5.19 6.70 -3.75
N ARG A 40 -4.34 7.65 -4.12
CA ARG A 40 -3.74 7.80 -5.45
C ARG A 40 -2.44 6.99 -5.54
N ILE A 41 -2.52 5.73 -5.18
CA ILE A 41 -1.42 4.77 -5.29
C ILE A 41 -1.63 3.85 -6.49
N PRO A 42 -0.57 3.45 -7.22
CA PRO A 42 -0.66 2.35 -8.15
C PRO A 42 -1.16 1.08 -7.47
N ARG A 43 -1.71 0.18 -8.28
CA ARG A 43 -2.12 -1.16 -7.87
C ARG A 43 -0.87 -2.01 -7.61
N ARG A 44 -0.18 -1.75 -6.49
CA ARG A 44 1.01 -2.49 -6.04
C ARG A 44 0.89 -2.89 -4.58
N ASP A 45 1.63 -3.93 -4.23
CA ASP A 45 1.60 -4.49 -2.88
C ASP A 45 2.04 -3.44 -1.86
N ILE A 46 1.38 -3.47 -0.69
CA ILE A 46 1.68 -2.60 0.43
C ILE A 46 2.28 -3.45 1.53
N THR A 47 3.50 -3.12 1.93
CA THR A 47 4.26 -3.93 2.90
C THR A 47 4.31 -3.19 4.23
N ILE A 48 3.86 -3.84 5.29
CA ILE A 48 3.86 -3.28 6.64
C ILE A 48 4.94 -4.00 7.44
N THR A 49 5.83 -3.24 8.06
CA THR A 49 6.99 -3.76 8.79
C THR A 49 7.14 -3.10 10.14
N GLY A 50 7.57 -3.85 11.14
CA GLY A 50 7.86 -3.34 12.47
C GLY A 50 6.94 -3.88 13.56
N PRO A 51 7.25 -3.60 14.83
CA PRO A 51 6.50 -4.14 15.96
C PRO A 51 5.12 -3.48 16.09
N PRO A 52 4.12 -4.17 16.69
CA PRO A 52 2.81 -3.58 16.96
C PRO A 52 2.96 -2.30 17.79
N GLY A 53 2.37 -1.21 17.31
CA GLY A 53 2.52 0.14 17.90
C GLY A 53 3.60 1.02 17.26
N ASN A 54 4.53 0.45 16.49
CA ASN A 54 5.51 1.20 15.67
C ASN A 54 5.70 0.57 14.29
N ARG A 55 4.57 0.17 13.68
CA ARG A 55 4.53 -0.37 12.32
C ARG A 55 4.76 0.75 11.30
N THR A 56 5.48 0.43 10.23
CA THR A 56 5.76 1.30 9.09
C THR A 56 5.14 0.69 7.84
N VAL A 57 4.26 1.43 7.18
CA VAL A 57 3.65 1.08 5.91
C VAL A 57 4.58 1.53 4.78
N ARG A 58 5.02 0.61 3.95
CA ARG A 58 5.74 0.85 2.69
C ARG A 58 4.76 0.67 1.55
N TYR A 59 4.58 1.69 0.73
CA TYR A 59 3.66 1.66 -0.39
C TYR A 59 4.27 2.42 -1.57
N THR A 60 3.86 2.09 -2.79
CA THR A 60 4.23 2.88 -3.96
C THR A 60 3.14 3.94 -4.18
N ALA A 61 3.49 5.18 -4.48
CA ALA A 61 2.55 6.27 -4.78
C ALA A 61 2.83 6.89 -6.16
N PHE A 62 1.79 7.33 -6.86
CA PHE A 62 1.99 8.08 -8.11
C PHE A 62 2.61 9.45 -7.81
N VAL A 63 3.62 9.83 -8.59
CA VAL A 63 4.21 11.15 -8.48
C VAL A 63 3.40 12.10 -9.36
N PHE A 64 2.82 13.13 -8.77
CA PHE A 64 2.08 14.16 -9.51
C PHE A 64 2.97 15.35 -9.86
N ASN A 65 2.74 15.96 -11.01
CA ASN A 65 3.30 17.26 -11.38
C ASN A 65 2.58 18.40 -10.65
N ALA A 66 3.13 19.61 -10.72
CA ALA A 66 2.50 20.82 -10.19
C ALA A 66 1.08 21.09 -10.76
N ASP A 67 0.80 20.55 -11.94
CA ASP A 67 -0.50 20.66 -12.62
C ASP A 67 -1.53 19.61 -12.11
N GLY A 68 -1.14 18.73 -11.18
CA GLY A 68 -2.01 17.68 -10.63
C GLY A 68 -2.15 16.43 -11.51
N HIS A 69 -1.41 16.37 -12.62
CA HIS A 69 -1.32 15.21 -13.50
C HIS A 69 -0.25 14.21 -13.04
N VAL A 70 -0.50 12.90 -13.19
CA VAL A 70 0.50 11.85 -12.92
C VAL A 70 1.69 12.07 -13.86
N ARG A 71 2.89 12.11 -13.29
CA ARG A 71 4.13 12.14 -14.06
C ARG A 71 4.28 10.82 -14.80
N VAL A 72 4.79 10.87 -16.02
CA VAL A 72 5.26 9.68 -16.72
C VAL A 72 6.72 9.46 -16.37
N ASP A 73 7.12 8.19 -16.31
CA ASP A 73 8.51 7.83 -16.08
C ASP A 73 9.36 8.29 -17.29
N PRO A 74 10.44 9.06 -17.06
CA PRO A 74 11.28 9.56 -18.15
C PRO A 74 12.16 8.47 -18.78
N ASP A 75 12.36 7.34 -18.10
CA ASP A 75 13.09 6.17 -18.60
C ASP A 75 12.14 5.23 -19.36
N ASN A 76 10.85 5.21 -19.00
CA ASN A 76 9.80 4.47 -19.69
C ASN A 76 8.61 5.36 -20.08
N GLU A 77 8.73 6.00 -21.26
CA GLU A 77 7.69 6.84 -21.86
C GLU A 77 6.41 6.03 -22.15
N GLY A 78 5.54 5.92 -21.16
CA GLY A 78 4.30 5.14 -21.22
C GLY A 78 3.84 4.63 -19.87
N GLU A 79 4.75 4.54 -18.90
CA GLU A 79 4.40 4.16 -17.54
C GLU A 79 4.24 5.38 -16.63
N PRO A 80 3.22 5.39 -15.76
CA PRO A 80 3.11 6.41 -14.72
C PRO A 80 4.27 6.28 -13.73
N LEU A 81 5.00 7.39 -13.52
CA LEU A 81 6.05 7.51 -12.53
C LEU A 81 5.46 7.26 -11.14
N ALA A 82 6.00 6.25 -10.47
CA ALA A 82 5.59 5.85 -9.14
C ALA A 82 6.81 5.73 -8.24
N GLU A 83 6.71 6.21 -7.01
CA GLU A 83 7.82 6.26 -6.05
C GLU A 83 7.46 5.48 -4.78
N GLU A 84 8.42 4.74 -4.23
CA GLU A 84 8.26 4.10 -2.92
C GLU A 84 8.21 5.17 -1.83
N ARG A 85 7.15 5.11 -1.03
CA ARG A 85 6.88 5.97 0.13
C ARG A 85 6.73 5.12 1.37
N THR A 86 7.09 5.70 2.49
CA THR A 86 6.88 5.10 3.80
C THR A 86 6.03 6.02 4.67
N ALA A 87 5.10 5.44 5.42
CA ALA A 87 4.24 6.15 6.35
C ALA A 87 4.12 5.38 7.67
N PRO A 88 3.94 6.08 8.81
CA PRO A 88 3.63 5.42 10.06
C PRO A 88 2.26 4.73 9.98
N CYS A 89 2.18 3.49 10.47
CA CYS A 89 0.93 2.75 10.55
C CYS A 89 0.20 3.16 11.84
N LEU A 90 -0.76 4.07 11.70
CA LEU A 90 -1.58 4.60 12.80
C LEU A 90 -2.73 3.67 13.16
N VAL A 91 -3.28 2.96 12.17
CA VAL A 91 -4.36 2.00 12.35
C VAL A 91 -3.92 0.61 11.89
N GLU A 92 -4.46 -0.42 12.52
CA GLU A 92 -4.14 -1.79 12.15
C GLU A 92 -4.66 -2.12 10.74
N PRO A 93 -3.87 -2.83 9.92
CA PRO A 93 -4.32 -3.24 8.60
C PRO A 93 -5.58 -4.08 8.69
N PRO A 94 -6.52 -3.93 7.73
CA PRO A 94 -7.59 -4.90 7.58
C PRO A 94 -6.93 -6.24 7.37
N ALA A 95 -7.42 -7.28 8.05
CA ALA A 95 -6.77 -8.58 8.12
C ALA A 95 -6.64 -9.23 6.74
N VAL A 96 -5.56 -8.89 6.04
CA VAL A 96 -5.05 -9.65 4.91
C VAL A 96 -4.19 -10.72 5.52
N ILE A 97 -4.75 -11.92 5.50
CA ILE A 97 -4.10 -13.22 5.60
C ILE A 97 -2.62 -13.11 5.24
N THR A 98 -1.77 -12.95 6.25
CA THR A 98 -0.40 -13.41 6.17
C THR A 98 -0.50 -14.91 6.06
N GLU A 99 -0.01 -15.49 4.96
CA GLU A 99 0.46 -16.87 4.98
C GLU A 99 1.40 -16.98 6.18
N GLU A 100 0.90 -17.64 7.21
CA GLU A 100 1.69 -18.02 8.37
C GLU A 100 2.80 -18.92 7.84
N ALA A 101 4.04 -18.42 7.83
CA ALA A 101 5.21 -19.25 7.61
C ALA A 101 5.27 -20.27 8.74
N THR A 102 4.71 -21.45 8.49
CA THR A 102 4.88 -22.69 9.27
C THR A 102 6.29 -23.25 9.08
#